data_AF-A0A4P7IEP1-F1
#
_entry.id   AF-A0A4P7IEP1-F1
#
_cell.length_a   1.000
_cell.length_b   1.000
_cell.length_c   1.000
_cell.angle_alpha   90.00
_cell.angle_beta   90.00
_cell.angle_gamma   90.00
#
_symmetry.space_group_name_H-M   'P 1'
#
loop_
_entity.id
_entity.type
_entity.pdbx_description
1 polymer ?
#
loop_
_entity_poly.entity_id
_entity_poly.type
_entity_poly.pdbx_seq_one_letter_code
_entity_poly.pdbx_strand_id
1 'polypeptide(L)'
;MRPLALEPRLLRGILRDLESASDEVAAAAARVVAPQHPHPWRGLVERGVTALLDEAAELAEGCRRLADRLEDSVVDFEQVDDHVAGAASVRR
;
A
#
# COMPACT_ATOMS: atom_id res chain seq x y z
N MET A 1 -1.63 29.19 2.17
CA MET A 1 -1.68 27.84 1.57
C MET A 1 -3.12 27.52 1.24
N ARG A 2 -3.40 27.10 0.01
CA ARG A 2 -4.73 26.58 -0.37
C ARG A 2 -4.79 25.13 0.13
N PRO A 3 -5.80 24.71 0.91
CA PRO A 3 -5.86 23.33 1.37
C PRO A 3 -5.87 22.41 0.15
N LEU A 4 -5.01 21.40 0.14
CA LEU A 4 -5.16 20.27 -0.77
C LEU A 4 -6.43 19.54 -0.34
N ALA A 5 -7.57 19.94 -0.91
CA ALA A 5 -8.81 19.20 -0.78
C ALA A 5 -8.67 17.94 -1.65
N LEU A 6 -8.04 16.91 -1.11
CA LEU A 6 -8.02 15.59 -1.72
C LEU A 6 -9.40 14.97 -1.52
N GLU A 7 -10.07 14.67 -2.62
CA GLU A 7 -11.43 14.12 -2.56
C GLU A 7 -11.40 12.72 -1.91
N PRO A 8 -12.22 12.43 -0.87
CA PRO A 8 -12.19 11.15 -0.17
C PRO A 8 -12.43 9.93 -1.08
N ARG A 9 -13.14 10.13 -2.21
CA ARG A 9 -13.32 9.09 -3.24
C ARG A 9 -12.03 8.74 -3.97
N LEU A 10 -11.20 9.75 -4.25
CA LEU A 10 -9.89 9.56 -4.88
C LEU A 10 -8.97 8.78 -3.92
N LEU A 11 -8.96 9.15 -2.63
CA LEU A 11 -8.19 8.45 -1.60
C LEU A 11 -8.59 6.97 -1.49
N ARG A 12 -9.89 6.66 -1.47
CA ARG A 12 -10.37 5.26 -1.50
C ARG A 12 -10.01 4.49 -2.77
N GLY A 13 -9.84 5.18 -3.91
CA GLY A 13 -9.32 4.58 -5.13
C GLY A 13 -7.86 4.17 -4.95
N ILE A 14 -7.04 5.11 -4.51
CA ILE A 14 -5.61 4.91 -4.25
C ILE A 14 -5.38 3.80 -3.21
N LEU A 15 -6.20 3.73 -2.16
CA LEU A 15 -6.14 2.68 -1.14
C LEU A 15 -6.24 1.28 -1.76
N ARG A 16 -7.29 1.06 -2.57
CA ARG A 16 -7.51 -0.23 -3.24
C ARG A 16 -6.39 -0.59 -4.21
N ASP A 17 -5.88 0.39 -4.94
CA ASP A 17 -4.79 0.16 -5.89
C ASP A 17 -3.51 -0.27 -5.16
N LEU A 18 -3.22 0.30 -3.98
CA LEU A 18 -2.08 -0.07 -3.14
C LEU A 18 -2.23 -1.47 -2.52
N GLU A 19 -3.43 -1.81 -2.04
CA GLU A 19 -3.73 -3.15 -1.53
C GLU A 19 -3.58 -4.21 -2.63
N SER A 20 -4.16 -3.97 -3.81
CA SER A 20 -4.05 -4.86 -4.96
C SER A 20 -2.59 -5.06 -5.39
N ALA A 21 -1.82 -3.97 -5.47
CA ALA A 21 -0.40 -4.04 -5.81
C ALA A 21 0.41 -4.83 -4.78
N SER A 22 0.12 -4.65 -3.48
CA SER A 22 0.75 -5.43 -2.40
C SER A 22 0.47 -6.94 -2.56
N ASP A 23 -0.79 -7.30 -2.80
CA ASP A 23 -1.20 -8.70 -2.98
C ASP A 23 -0.59 -9.33 -4.23
N GLU A 24 -0.54 -8.60 -5.35
CA GLU A 24 0.10 -9.06 -6.58
C GLU A 24 1.60 -9.32 -6.39
N VAL A 25 2.31 -8.43 -5.70
CA VAL A 25 3.74 -8.59 -5.40
C VAL A 25 3.97 -9.80 -4.50
N ALA A 26 3.16 -9.97 -3.44
CA ALA A 26 3.24 -11.12 -2.55
C ALA A 26 2.96 -12.44 -3.29
N ALA A 27 1.94 -12.45 -4.16
CA ALA A 27 1.60 -13.62 -4.97
C ALA A 27 2.68 -13.97 -5.99
N ALA A 28 3.28 -12.97 -6.64
CA ALA A 28 4.40 -13.17 -7.56
C ALA A 28 5.63 -13.74 -6.84
N ALA A 29 5.97 -13.20 -5.66
CA ALA A 29 7.05 -13.69 -4.82
C ALA A 29 6.85 -15.15 -4.40
N ALA A 30 5.63 -15.52 -3.99
CA ALA A 30 5.29 -16.89 -3.59
C ALA A 30 5.40 -17.93 -4.72
N ARG A 31 5.38 -17.50 -5.99
CA ARG A 31 5.51 -18.39 -7.17
C ARG A 31 6.96 -18.65 -7.58
N VAL A 32 7.92 -17.95 -6.99
CA VAL A 32 9.33 -18.12 -7.31
C VAL A 32 9.85 -19.42 -6.69
N VAL A 33 10.31 -20.35 -7.53
CA VAL A 33 10.85 -21.65 -7.10
C VAL A 33 12.36 -21.66 -7.28
N ALA A 34 13.08 -22.07 -6.24
CA ALA A 34 14.53 -22.20 -6.30
C ALA A 34 14.96 -23.31 -7.29
N PRO A 35 16.07 -23.12 -8.04
CA PRO A 35 16.60 -24.16 -8.91
C PRO A 35 16.96 -25.42 -8.12
N GLN A 36 16.38 -26.56 -8.47
CA GLN A 36 16.59 -27.81 -7.72
C GLN A 36 17.90 -28.54 -8.07
N HIS A 37 18.52 -28.21 -9.20
CA HIS A 37 19.70 -28.93 -9.71
C HIS A 37 21.03 -28.39 -9.18
N PRO A 38 22.03 -29.27 -8.93
CA PRO A 38 23.32 -28.89 -8.39
C PRO A 38 24.22 -28.30 -9.48
N HIS A 39 23.95 -27.06 -9.87
CA HIS A 39 24.84 -26.31 -10.75
C HIS A 39 25.74 -25.36 -9.97
N PRO A 40 27.00 -25.11 -10.40
CA PRO A 40 27.92 -24.20 -9.71
C PRO A 40 27.38 -22.75 -9.58
N TRP A 41 26.56 -22.32 -10.53
CA TRP A 41 25.91 -21.01 -10.52
C TRP A 41 24.68 -20.93 -9.61
N ARG A 42 24.21 -22.05 -9.04
CA ARG A 42 23.00 -22.11 -8.20
C ARG A 42 23.05 -21.12 -7.05
N GLY A 43 24.16 -21.06 -6.32
CA GLY A 43 24.30 -20.14 -5.20
C GLY A 43 24.25 -18.66 -5.60
N LEU A 44 24.67 -18.31 -6.82
CA LEU A 44 24.53 -16.94 -7.35
C LEU A 44 23.06 -16.64 -7.68
N VAL A 45 22.36 -17.59 -8.30
CA VAL A 45 20.94 -17.44 -8.62
C VAL A 45 20.09 -17.41 -7.35
N GLU A 46 20.34 -18.30 -6.38
CA GLU A 46 19.65 -18.28 -5.08
C GLU A 46 19.83 -16.94 -4.37
N ARG A 47 21.06 -16.42 -4.28
CA ARG A 47 21.30 -15.10 -3.65
C ARG A 47 20.59 -13.97 -4.39
N GLY A 48 20.64 -13.95 -5.72
CA GLY A 48 19.96 -12.92 -6.51
C GLY A 48 18.43 -13.00 -6.37
N VAL A 49 17.88 -14.22 -6.38
CA VAL A 49 16.45 -14.46 -6.16
C VAL A 49 16.03 -14.06 -4.75
N THR A 50 16.80 -14.42 -3.72
CA THR A 50 16.52 -14.01 -2.34
C THR A 50 16.53 -12.49 -2.20
N ALA A 51 17.53 -11.80 -2.74
CA ALA A 51 17.57 -10.34 -2.70
C ALA A 51 16.34 -9.70 -3.38
N LEU A 52 15.93 -10.23 -4.54
CA LEU A 52 14.71 -9.77 -5.23
C LEU A 52 13.43 -10.03 -4.41
N LEU A 53 13.36 -11.16 -3.71
CA LEU A 53 12.24 -11.48 -2.83
C LEU A 53 12.20 -10.57 -1.61
N ASP A 54 13.34 -10.22 -1.04
CA ASP A 54 13.47 -9.29 0.08
C ASP A 54 13.02 -7.88 -0.36
N GLU A 55 13.48 -7.39 -1.51
CA GLU A 55 13.04 -6.10 -2.08
C GLU A 55 11.52 -6.07 -2.35
N ALA A 56 10.98 -7.18 -2.88
CA ALA A 56 9.54 -7.31 -3.12
C ALA A 56 8.73 -7.27 -1.81
N ALA A 57 9.23 -7.92 -0.75
CA ALA A 57 8.59 -7.89 0.57
C ALA A 57 8.61 -6.48 1.18
N GLU A 58 9.73 -5.77 1.07
CA GLU A 58 9.85 -4.38 1.52
C GLU A 58 8.89 -3.44 0.78
N LEU A 59 8.73 -3.61 -0.53
CA LEU A 59 7.80 -2.84 -1.34
C LEU A 59 6.34 -3.11 -0.94
N ALA A 60 5.95 -4.37 -0.79
CA ALA A 60 4.60 -4.74 -0.36
C ALA A 60 4.26 -4.15 1.02
N GLU A 61 5.22 -4.22 1.95
CA GLU A 61 5.06 -3.60 3.28
C GLU A 61 5.00 -2.07 3.19
N GLY A 62 5.75 -1.46 2.29
CA GLY A 62 5.66 -0.03 1.98
C GLY A 62 4.27 0.38 1.49
N CYS A 63 3.69 -0.39 0.57
CA CYS A 63 2.32 -0.18 0.09
C CYS A 63 1.30 -0.29 1.22
N ARG A 64 1.40 -1.31 2.09
CA ARG A 64 0.52 -1.48 3.25
C ARG A 64 0.60 -0.31 4.22
N ARG A 65 1.80 0.13 4.61
CA ARG A 65 1.97 1.30 5.48
C ARG A 65 1.41 2.59 4.87
N LEU A 66 1.50 2.74 3.55
CA LEU A 66 0.90 3.89 2.86
C LEU A 66 -0.63 3.80 2.88
N ALA A 67 -1.18 2.61 2.68
CA ALA A 67 -2.61 2.33 2.77
C ALA A 67 -3.16 2.68 4.16
N ASP A 68 -2.54 2.17 5.23
CA ASP A 68 -2.96 2.45 6.62
C ASP A 68 -3.01 3.96 6.90
N ARG A 69 -1.95 4.68 6.52
CA ARG A 69 -1.89 6.14 6.71
C ARG A 69 -2.92 6.89 5.88
N LEU A 70 -3.27 6.37 4.71
CA LEU A 70 -4.30 6.94 3.85
C LEU A 70 -5.69 6.72 4.45
N GLU A 71 -5.93 5.54 5.03
CA GLU A 71 -7.17 5.21 5.74
C GLU A 71 -7.38 6.14 6.94
N ASP A 72 -6.35 6.31 7.79
CA ASP A 72 -6.37 7.27 8.90
C ASP A 72 -6.72 8.68 8.41
N SER A 73 -6.10 9.11 7.30
CA SER A 73 -6.36 10.43 6.71
C SER A 73 -7.80 10.56 6.20
N VAL A 74 -8.38 9.51 5.62
CA VAL A 74 -9.78 9.52 5.15
C VAL A 74 -10.73 9.66 6.34
N VAL A 75 -10.49 8.94 7.44
CA VAL A 75 -11.29 9.04 8.68
C VAL A 75 -11.26 10.45 9.25
N ASP A 76 -10.08 11.08 9.28
CA ASP A 76 -9.93 12.47 9.74
C ASP A 76 -10.74 13.45 8.88
N PHE A 77 -10.75 13.28 7.55
CA PHE A 77 -11.55 14.13 6.65
C PHE A 77 -13.05 14.00 6.92
N GLU A 78 -13.56 12.79 7.12
CA GLU A 78 -14.98 12.57 7.38
C GLU A 78 -15.42 13.19 8.72
N GLN A 79 -14.60 13.08 9.76
CA GLN A 79 -14.88 13.73 11.05
C GLN A 79 -14.90 15.26 10.94
N VAL A 80 -14.00 15.85 10.14
CA VAL A 80 -14.00 17.29 9.89
C VAL A 80 -15.27 17.72 9.15
N ASP A 81 -15.67 16.97 8.12
CA ASP A 81 -16.91 17.25 7.36
C ASP A 81 -18.15 17.18 8.26
N ASP A 82 -18.24 16.18 9.14
CA ASP A 82 -19.34 16.03 10.10
C ASP A 82 -19.40 17.21 11.11
N HIS A 83 -18.25 17.65 11.62
CA HIS A 83 -18.18 18.80 12.52
C HIS A 83 -18.56 20.11 11.82
N VAL A 84 -18.16 20.31 10.56
CA VAL A 84 -18.57 21.48 9.77
C VAL A 84 -20.06 21.46 9.49
N ALA A 85 -20.63 20.30 9.13
CA ALA A 85 -22.07 20.13 8.91
C ALA A 85 -22.87 20.40 10.19
N GLY A 86 -22.41 19.89 11.34
CA GLY A 86 -23.00 20.16 12.65
C GLY A 86 -22.92 21.64 13.06
N ALA A 87 -21.79 22.31 12.82
CA ALA A 87 -21.65 23.73 13.10
C ALA A 87 -22.54 24.62 12.20
N ALA A 88 -22.80 24.18 10.96
CA ALA A 88 -23.70 24.86 10.04
C ALA A 88 -25.18 24.70 10.44
N SER A 89 -25.58 23.57 11.05
CA SER A 89 -26.96 23.34 11.49
C SER A 89 -27.31 24.09 12.78
N VAL A 90 -26.34 24.31 13.68
CA VAL A 90 -26.54 25.05 14.96
C VAL A 90 -26.69 26.56 14.75
N ARG A 91 -26.24 27.12 13.62
CA ARG A 91 -26.35 28.56 13.30
C ARG A 91 -27.65 28.96 12.57
N ARG A 92 -28.62 28.05 12.45
CA ARG A 92 -29.90 28.28 11.78
C ARG A 92 -31.05 28.20 12.76
#